data_AF-A0A962WK42-F1
#
_entry.id   AF-A0A962WK42-F1
#
_cell.length_a   1.000
_cell.length_b   1.000
_cell.length_c   1.000
_cell.angle_alpha   90.00
_cell.angle_beta   90.00
_cell.angle_gamma   90.00
#
_symmetry.space_group_name_H-M   'P 1'
#
loop_
_entity.id
_entity.type
_entity.pdbx_description
1 polymer ?
#
loop_
_entity_poly.entity_id
_entity_poly.type
_entity_poly.pdbx_seq_one_letter_code
_entity_poly.pdbx_strand_id
1 'polypeptide(L)'
;GFKNSSIANTYSAVYLALSAFFDVSIPRNEGTYRSVRIIAPEGSIVNARPPAPMTMNTVFVAHEIVHALWRALAQADPARACAGWGKTMHGHVAGHKADGSTWVMYQWHAMGTPGATAERDGFAQMGHLITLGGLDLPNLEFHEQMYPVRYLRHEMRSDAAGAGARRGGSGVIYEADVLEPCIWSFRAEGLDTPSGYGICGGRDGAVGLEWVRPHDAVADGGEFIPPKYGVRRLGPARMIAHTPGGGGWGDPLDRDPQLVLRDVRDGVLSVQAALRDYAVVLGGDDRSVDVAATGAARRARRDVAGGER
;
A
#
# COMPACT_ATOMS: atom_id res chain seq x y z
N GLY A 1 21.98 -5.82 5.36
CA GLY A 1 21.13 -5.08 4.40
C GLY A 1 20.62 -3.79 5.04
N PHE A 2 20.05 -2.85 4.27
CA PHE A 2 19.62 -1.50 4.71
C PHE A 2 18.34 -1.44 5.57
N LYS A 3 17.75 -2.60 5.88
CA LYS A 3 16.53 -2.75 6.68
C LYS A 3 16.89 -3.01 8.14
N ASN A 4 17.34 -1.98 8.83
CA ASN A 4 17.54 -2.03 10.27
C ASN A 4 16.98 -0.76 10.87
N SER A 5 16.53 -0.82 12.12
CA SER A 5 16.01 0.32 12.84
C SER A 5 16.87 0.69 14.03
N SER A 6 17.00 2.00 14.27
CA SER A 6 17.53 2.53 15.51
C SER A 6 16.47 2.43 16.60
N ILE A 7 16.91 2.40 17.85
CA ILE A 7 15.99 2.42 19.00
C ILE A 7 15.03 3.62 18.94
N ALA A 8 15.51 4.79 18.51
CA ALA A 8 14.70 5.99 18.39
C ALA A 8 13.56 5.83 17.38
N ASN A 9 13.84 5.27 16.19
CA ASN A 9 12.79 5.02 15.20
C ASN A 9 11.79 3.98 15.69
N THR A 10 12.24 2.94 16.40
CA THR A 10 11.36 1.94 17.00
C THR A 10 10.41 2.57 18.02
N TYR A 11 10.90 3.47 18.88
CA TYR A 11 10.04 4.23 19.80
C TYR A 11 8.98 5.04 19.03
N SER A 12 9.40 5.81 18.01
CA SER A 12 8.48 6.58 17.18
C SER A 12 7.42 5.73 16.49
N ALA A 13 7.80 4.56 15.94
CA ALA A 13 6.87 3.65 15.29
C ALA A 13 5.86 3.04 16.27
N VAL A 14 6.30 2.66 17.48
CA VAL A 14 5.40 2.18 18.54
C VAL A 14 4.40 3.27 18.93
N TYR A 15 4.86 4.50 19.15
CA TYR A 15 4.00 5.62 19.55
C TYR A 15 3.00 5.99 18.45
N LEU A 16 3.41 5.96 17.18
CA LEU A 16 2.51 6.14 16.05
C LEU A 16 1.43 5.04 16.03
N ALA A 17 1.82 3.78 16.19
CA ALA A 17 0.90 2.65 16.15
C ALA A 17 -0.17 2.75 17.24
N LEU A 18 0.23 3.09 18.48
CA LEU A 18 -0.67 3.31 19.60
C LEU A 18 -1.59 4.52 19.38
N SER A 19 -1.07 5.60 18.78
CA SER A 19 -1.86 6.81 18.54
C SER A 19 -3.07 6.58 17.64
N ALA A 20 -3.05 5.55 16.79
CA ALA A 20 -4.18 5.18 15.95
C ALA A 20 -5.38 4.63 16.75
N PHE A 21 -5.15 4.18 17.99
CA PHE A 21 -6.19 3.68 18.90
C PHE A 21 -6.59 4.69 19.99
N PHE A 22 -5.90 5.83 20.05
CA PHE A 22 -6.19 6.89 21.02
C PHE A 22 -7.35 7.76 20.57
N ASP A 23 -8.09 8.29 21.55
CA ASP A 23 -9.08 9.32 21.28
C ASP A 23 -8.39 10.59 20.78
N VAL A 24 -9.01 11.28 19.82
CA VAL A 24 -8.44 12.49 19.20
C VAL A 24 -8.23 13.64 20.18
N SER A 25 -8.92 13.63 21.31
CA SER A 25 -8.77 14.61 22.40
C SER A 25 -7.51 14.42 23.24
N ILE A 26 -6.86 13.24 23.18
CA ILE A 26 -5.67 12.95 23.96
C ILE A 26 -4.47 13.75 23.39
N PRO A 27 -3.77 14.56 24.22
CA PRO A 27 -2.59 15.29 23.77
C PRO A 27 -1.48 14.38 23.26
N ARG A 28 -0.79 14.79 22.20
CA ARG A 28 0.34 14.05 21.63
C ARG A 28 1.65 14.56 22.25
N ASN A 29 1.95 14.07 23.45
CA ASN A 29 3.20 14.37 24.16
C ASN A 29 3.70 13.15 24.96
N GLU A 30 4.88 13.24 25.56
CA GLU A 30 5.51 12.16 26.32
C GLU A 30 4.63 11.61 27.46
N GLY A 31 3.79 12.46 28.08
CA GLY A 31 2.90 12.06 29.15
C GLY A 31 1.91 10.96 28.75
N THR A 32 1.45 10.98 27.49
CA THR A 32 0.55 9.97 26.93
C THR A 32 1.19 8.60 26.81
N TYR A 33 2.51 8.56 26.59
CA TYR A 33 3.25 7.32 26.38
C TYR A 33 4.00 6.84 27.63
N ARG A 34 3.89 7.55 28.76
CA ARG A 34 4.60 7.23 30.01
C ARG A 34 4.27 5.83 30.55
N SER A 35 3.09 5.30 30.26
CA SER A 35 2.69 3.93 30.64
C SER A 35 3.21 2.83 29.71
N VAL A 36 3.90 3.19 28.62
CA VAL A 36 4.35 2.27 27.59
C VAL A 36 5.81 1.89 27.85
N ARG A 37 6.06 0.61 28.15
CA ARG A 37 7.41 0.06 28.24
C ARG A 37 7.79 -0.63 26.93
N ILE A 38 8.83 -0.13 26.25
CA ILE A 38 9.33 -0.72 25.01
C ILE A 38 10.59 -1.54 25.31
N ILE A 39 10.54 -2.83 25.02
CA ILE A 39 11.67 -3.76 25.16
C ILE A 39 12.15 -4.14 23.77
N ALA A 40 13.26 -3.55 23.34
CA ALA A 40 13.87 -3.80 22.03
C ALA A 40 15.34 -4.23 22.22
N PRO A 41 15.63 -5.54 22.25
CA PRO A 41 16.98 -6.05 22.49
C PRO A 41 18.00 -5.50 21.48
N GLU A 42 19.15 -5.04 21.97
CA GLU A 42 20.22 -4.51 21.14
C GLU A 42 20.80 -5.59 20.20
N GLY A 43 21.01 -5.22 18.94
CA GLY A 43 21.40 -6.13 17.86
C GLY A 43 20.23 -6.79 17.12
N SER A 44 18.98 -6.52 17.53
CA SER A 44 17.80 -6.94 16.76
C SER A 44 17.51 -5.99 15.59
N ILE A 45 16.64 -6.39 14.66
CA ILE A 45 16.23 -5.54 13.53
C ILE A 45 15.57 -4.22 13.98
N VAL A 46 14.96 -4.20 15.16
CA VAL A 46 14.30 -3.04 15.76
C VAL A 46 15.20 -2.24 16.72
N ASN A 47 16.44 -2.69 16.95
CA ASN A 47 17.43 -1.95 17.73
C ASN A 47 18.83 -2.39 17.29
N ALA A 48 19.21 -2.03 16.07
CA ALA A 48 20.47 -2.49 15.49
C ALA A 48 21.68 -1.71 16.02
N ARG A 49 22.83 -2.38 16.02
CA ARG A 49 24.10 -1.82 16.48
C ARG A 49 24.82 -1.07 15.37
N PRO A 50 25.49 0.06 15.65
CA PRO A 50 26.47 0.62 14.73
C PRO A 50 27.52 -0.45 14.34
N PRO A 51 27.98 -0.51 13.07
CA PRO A 51 27.68 0.38 11.94
C PRO A 51 26.56 -0.14 11.01
N ALA A 52 25.60 -0.92 11.50
CA ALA A 52 24.55 -1.48 10.66
C ALA A 52 23.79 -0.36 9.90
N PRO A 53 23.55 -0.50 8.58
CA PRO A 53 22.91 0.54 7.79
C PRO A 53 21.40 0.62 8.11
N MET A 54 20.91 1.84 8.32
CA MET A 54 19.55 2.12 8.82
C MET A 54 18.73 3.05 7.90
N THR A 55 19.17 3.31 6.67
CA THR A 55 18.57 4.32 5.77
C THR A 55 17.06 4.16 5.57
N MET A 56 16.54 2.93 5.62
CA MET A 56 15.12 2.63 5.38
C MET A 56 14.33 2.25 6.65
N ASN A 57 14.82 2.64 7.83
CA ASN A 57 14.18 2.33 9.11
C ASN A 57 12.74 2.89 9.22
N THR A 58 12.51 4.11 8.74
CA THR A 58 11.23 4.83 8.81
C THR A 58 10.18 4.27 7.85
N VAL A 59 10.59 3.62 6.76
CA VAL A 59 9.62 3.18 5.73
C VAL A 59 9.34 1.69 5.83
N PHE A 60 10.36 0.86 6.05
CA PHE A 60 10.17 -0.60 6.02
C PHE A 60 10.05 -1.18 7.43
N VAL A 61 11.03 -0.93 8.30
CA VAL A 61 11.01 -1.54 9.64
C VAL A 61 9.90 -0.92 10.49
N ALA A 62 9.72 0.40 10.44
CA ALA A 62 8.61 1.07 11.13
C ALA A 62 7.24 0.56 10.65
N HIS A 63 7.08 0.31 9.35
CA HIS A 63 5.84 -0.23 8.81
C HIS A 63 5.50 -1.60 9.41
N GLU A 64 6.50 -2.48 9.53
CA GLU A 64 6.31 -3.78 10.20
C GLU A 64 5.99 -3.64 11.68
N ILE A 65 6.67 -2.75 12.40
CA ILE A 65 6.39 -2.47 13.81
C ILE A 65 4.95 -2.01 13.99
N VAL A 66 4.49 -1.06 13.17
CA VAL A 66 3.11 -0.54 13.22
C VAL A 66 2.11 -1.63 12.90
N HIS A 67 2.33 -2.40 11.84
CA HIS A 67 1.47 -3.51 11.46
C HIS A 67 1.36 -4.60 12.54
N ALA A 68 2.48 -5.00 13.14
CA ALA A 68 2.50 -5.98 14.20
C ALA A 68 1.69 -5.51 15.42
N LEU A 69 1.84 -4.24 15.80
CA LEU A 69 1.09 -3.65 16.91
C LEU A 69 -0.40 -3.50 16.57
N TRP A 70 -0.76 -3.05 15.38
CA TRP A 70 -2.16 -2.95 14.96
C TRP A 70 -2.88 -4.29 14.98
N ARG A 71 -2.23 -5.37 14.51
CA ARG A 71 -2.79 -6.73 14.62
C ARG A 71 -2.96 -7.19 16.06
N ALA A 72 -2.03 -6.83 16.96
CA ALA A 72 -2.15 -7.16 18.37
C ALA A 72 -3.28 -6.36 19.04
N LEU A 73 -3.34 -5.06 18.80
CA LEU A 73 -4.36 -4.16 19.36
C LEU A 73 -5.76 -4.49 18.85
N ALA A 74 -5.90 -4.91 17.59
CA ALA A 74 -7.17 -5.35 17.01
C ALA A 74 -7.78 -6.57 17.71
N GLN A 75 -6.98 -7.39 18.40
CA GLN A 75 -7.50 -8.49 19.21
C GLN A 75 -8.14 -8.00 20.52
N ALA A 76 -7.64 -6.88 21.06
CA ALA A 76 -8.16 -6.27 22.29
C ALA A 76 -9.33 -5.33 22.03
N ASP A 77 -9.27 -4.55 20.94
CA ASP A 77 -10.33 -3.64 20.50
C ASP A 77 -10.58 -3.76 18.98
N PRO A 78 -11.40 -4.74 18.55
CA PRO A 78 -11.75 -4.94 17.15
C PRO A 78 -12.48 -3.75 16.51
N ALA A 79 -13.21 -2.96 17.31
CA ALA A 79 -13.99 -1.83 16.81
C ALA A 79 -13.09 -0.69 16.31
N ARG A 80 -11.90 -0.53 16.91
CA ARG A 80 -10.87 0.45 16.47
C ARG A 80 -9.81 -0.15 15.55
N ALA A 81 -9.96 -1.41 15.14
CA ALA A 81 -8.99 -2.07 14.28
C ALA A 81 -8.87 -1.40 12.91
N CYS A 82 -7.63 -1.18 12.47
CA CYS A 82 -7.30 -0.80 11.11
C CYS A 82 -6.75 -2.02 10.37
N ALA A 83 -7.26 -2.27 9.16
CA ALA A 83 -6.67 -3.25 8.26
C ALA A 83 -5.29 -2.77 7.78
N GLY A 84 -4.48 -3.69 7.28
CA GLY A 84 -3.11 -3.41 6.88
C GLY A 84 -3.00 -2.43 5.72
N TRP A 85 -1.97 -1.61 5.77
CA TRP A 85 -1.57 -0.67 4.73
C TRP A 85 -0.72 -1.39 3.67
N GLY A 86 -1.01 -1.21 2.39
CA GLY A 86 -0.16 -1.68 1.31
C GLY A 86 1.24 -1.08 1.42
N LYS A 87 2.29 -1.89 1.28
CA LYS A 87 3.66 -1.39 1.30
C LYS A 87 3.94 -0.51 0.09
N THR A 88 4.93 0.35 0.23
CA THR A 88 5.33 1.25 -0.84
C THR A 88 6.33 0.59 -1.78
N MET A 89 6.15 0.85 -3.07
CA MET A 89 7.14 0.56 -4.11
C MET A 89 7.76 1.90 -4.48
N HIS A 90 9.01 2.11 -4.10
CA HIS A 90 9.69 3.39 -4.29
C HIS A 90 10.95 3.19 -5.15
N GLY A 91 10.94 3.75 -6.35
CA GLY A 91 12.16 3.95 -7.13
C GLY A 91 12.71 5.35 -6.89
N HIS A 92 14.03 5.50 -6.82
CA HIS A 92 14.64 6.82 -6.96
C HIS A 92 15.51 6.81 -8.19
N VAL A 93 15.53 7.92 -8.91
CA VAL A 93 16.47 8.10 -10.02
C VAL A 93 17.32 9.33 -9.76
N ALA A 94 18.59 9.26 -10.13
CA ALA A 94 19.54 10.34 -9.98
C ALA A 94 20.42 10.46 -11.22
N GLY A 95 20.73 11.69 -11.60
CA GLY A 95 21.55 12.00 -12.75
C GLY A 95 22.24 13.34 -12.60
N HIS A 96 22.78 13.85 -13.70
CA HIS A 96 23.47 15.13 -13.76
C HIS A 96 22.75 16.06 -14.74
N LYS A 97 22.65 17.33 -14.37
CA LYS A 97 22.21 18.39 -15.27
C LYS A 97 23.34 18.80 -16.22
N ALA A 98 23.01 19.59 -17.24
CA ALA A 98 23.98 20.12 -18.20
C ALA A 98 25.10 20.96 -17.54
N ASP A 99 24.81 21.61 -16.40
CA ASP A 99 25.79 22.38 -15.61
C ASP A 99 26.68 21.52 -14.69
N GLY A 100 26.52 20.19 -14.73
CA GLY A 100 27.26 19.22 -13.92
C GLY A 100 26.67 18.97 -12.53
N SER A 101 25.68 19.75 -12.08
CA SER A 101 25.02 19.53 -10.79
C SER A 101 24.18 18.25 -10.77
N THR A 102 24.05 17.62 -9.60
CA THR A 102 23.24 16.41 -9.44
C THR A 102 21.77 16.74 -9.24
N TRP A 103 20.90 15.97 -9.87
CA TRP A 103 19.48 15.91 -9.53
C TRP A 103 19.12 14.54 -8.96
N VAL A 104 18.15 14.52 -8.05
CA VAL A 104 17.59 13.29 -7.47
C VAL A 104 16.08 13.42 -7.48
N MET A 105 15.40 12.47 -8.13
CA MET A 105 13.95 12.37 -8.15
C MET A 105 13.50 11.18 -7.31
N TYR A 106 12.61 11.44 -6.37
CA TYR A 106 11.88 10.44 -5.60
C TYR A 106 10.58 10.13 -6.35
N GLN A 107 10.31 8.86 -6.64
CA GLN A 107 9.07 8.42 -7.28
C GLN A 107 7.96 8.31 -6.22
N TRP A 108 7.30 9.43 -5.91
CA TRP A 108 6.24 9.49 -4.89
C TRP A 108 4.89 8.94 -5.36
N HIS A 109 4.67 8.81 -6.66
CA HIS A 109 3.34 8.51 -7.22
C HIS A 109 3.00 7.00 -7.29
N ALA A 110 3.95 6.11 -6.99
CA ALA A 110 3.72 4.67 -6.81
C ALA A 110 3.58 4.26 -5.33
N MET A 111 3.03 5.17 -4.51
CA MET A 111 2.85 4.94 -3.07
C MET A 111 1.83 3.85 -2.75
N GLY A 112 2.00 3.26 -1.57
CA GLY A 112 1.08 2.28 -1.02
C GLY A 112 -0.28 2.89 -0.67
N THR A 113 -1.16 2.08 -0.10
CA THR A 113 -2.56 2.45 0.08
C THR A 113 -3.09 1.95 1.42
N PRO A 114 -3.94 2.71 2.12
CA PRO A 114 -4.37 2.37 3.47
C PRO A 114 -5.36 1.21 3.46
N GLY A 115 -5.36 0.44 4.56
CA GLY A 115 -6.42 -0.52 4.83
C GLY A 115 -7.72 0.16 5.23
N ALA A 116 -8.81 -0.61 5.21
CA ALA A 116 -10.11 -0.17 5.70
C ALA A 116 -10.14 -0.12 7.24
N THR A 117 -11.15 0.57 7.77
CA THR A 117 -11.50 0.59 9.20
C THR A 117 -12.96 0.16 9.35
N ALA A 118 -13.46 0.04 10.59
CA ALA A 118 -14.88 -0.22 10.82
C ALA A 118 -15.79 0.86 10.19
N GLU A 119 -15.31 2.11 10.12
CA GLU A 119 -16.13 3.26 9.73
C GLU A 119 -16.08 3.55 8.23
N ARG A 120 -14.96 3.23 7.55
CA ARG A 120 -14.76 3.62 6.16
C ARG A 120 -13.87 2.68 5.35
N ASP A 121 -14.09 2.73 4.05
CA ASP A 121 -13.19 2.13 3.05
C ASP A 121 -11.81 2.81 3.08
N GLY A 122 -10.79 2.07 2.63
CA GLY A 122 -9.46 2.61 2.39
C GLY A 122 -9.45 3.55 1.16
N PHE A 123 -8.68 4.63 1.27
CA PHE A 123 -8.43 5.55 0.15
C PHE A 123 -7.67 4.84 -0.97
N ALA A 124 -7.85 5.24 -2.24
CA ALA A 124 -7.17 4.60 -3.36
C ALA A 124 -5.64 4.70 -3.27
N GLN A 125 -5.13 5.84 -2.78
CA GLN A 125 -3.73 6.08 -2.53
C GLN A 125 -3.59 7.03 -1.33
N MET A 126 -2.70 6.71 -0.41
CA MET A 126 -2.39 7.56 0.74
C MET A 126 -0.99 7.17 1.21
N GLY A 127 -0.04 8.10 1.11
CA GLY A 127 1.39 7.85 1.03
C GLY A 127 2.01 6.69 1.84
N HIS A 128 2.87 7.01 2.80
CA HIS A 128 3.48 6.00 3.66
C HIS A 128 2.63 5.82 4.91
N LEU A 129 2.49 4.57 5.38
CA LEU A 129 1.85 4.26 6.66
C LEU A 129 2.37 5.14 7.81
N ILE A 130 3.66 5.41 7.83
CA ILE A 130 4.29 6.21 8.89
C ILE A 130 3.88 7.68 8.94
N THR A 131 3.17 8.17 7.93
CA THR A 131 2.65 9.54 7.91
C THR A 131 1.14 9.61 8.11
N LEU A 132 0.45 8.46 8.12
CA LEU A 132 -1.01 8.35 8.33
C LEU A 132 -1.83 9.34 7.48
N GLY A 133 -1.39 9.60 6.24
CA GLY A 133 -2.05 10.54 5.33
C GLY A 133 -1.61 12.00 5.45
N GLY A 134 -0.59 12.31 6.25
CA GLY A 134 -0.01 13.65 6.35
C GLY A 134 0.99 14.01 5.23
N LEU A 135 1.02 13.25 4.13
CA LEU A 135 1.85 13.57 2.96
C LEU A 135 0.95 13.93 1.79
N ASP A 136 1.23 15.07 1.19
CA ASP A 136 0.64 15.48 -0.08
C ASP A 136 1.52 15.00 -1.24
N LEU A 137 0.89 14.35 -2.22
CA LEU A 137 1.58 13.96 -3.44
C LEU A 137 1.92 15.20 -4.27
N PRO A 138 3.16 15.34 -4.75
CA PRO A 138 3.53 16.47 -5.58
C PRO A 138 2.78 16.43 -6.92
N ASN A 139 2.57 17.61 -7.52
CA ASN A 139 1.95 17.71 -8.84
C ASN A 139 2.86 17.09 -9.91
N LEU A 140 2.26 16.32 -10.84
CA LEU A 140 2.98 15.65 -11.93
C LEU A 140 3.66 16.63 -12.89
N GLU A 141 2.99 17.70 -13.30
CA GLU A 141 3.54 18.72 -14.20
C GLU A 141 4.78 19.40 -13.58
N PHE A 142 4.77 19.62 -12.26
CA PHE A 142 5.92 20.15 -11.55
C PHE A 142 7.11 19.18 -11.59
N HIS A 143 6.86 17.88 -11.47
CA HIS A 143 7.89 16.86 -11.64
C HIS A 143 8.44 16.84 -13.07
N GLU A 144 7.59 16.94 -14.10
CA GLU A 144 8.04 16.99 -15.51
C GLU A 144 8.86 18.25 -15.82
N GLN A 145 8.63 19.36 -15.11
CA GLN A 145 9.45 20.57 -15.21
C GLN A 145 10.81 20.43 -14.51
N MET A 146 10.87 19.68 -13.41
CA MET A 146 12.08 19.57 -12.59
C MET A 146 13.01 18.43 -13.00
N TYR A 147 12.46 17.37 -13.58
CA TYR A 147 13.16 16.11 -13.83
C TYR A 147 12.91 15.64 -15.26
N PRO A 148 13.84 14.85 -15.85
CA PRO A 148 13.66 14.25 -17.16
C PRO A 148 12.69 13.06 -17.05
N VAL A 149 11.43 13.33 -16.72
CA VAL A 149 10.36 12.35 -16.55
C VAL A 149 9.15 12.75 -17.38
N ARG A 150 8.42 11.76 -17.89
CA ARG A 150 7.11 11.93 -18.49
C ARG A 150 6.14 10.92 -17.92
N TYR A 151 5.01 11.40 -17.40
CA TYR A 151 3.98 10.54 -16.84
C TYR A 151 3.02 10.09 -17.92
N LEU A 152 2.67 8.80 -17.92
CA LEU A 152 1.82 8.20 -18.93
C LEU A 152 0.52 7.67 -18.35
N ARG A 153 0.59 7.19 -17.11
CA ARG A 153 -0.55 6.59 -16.42
C ARG A 153 -0.45 6.81 -14.92
N HIS A 154 -1.55 7.25 -14.33
CA HIS A 154 -1.74 7.30 -12.88
C HIS A 154 -3.22 7.11 -12.58
N GLU A 155 -3.62 5.85 -12.41
CA GLU A 155 -5.03 5.44 -12.33
C GLU A 155 -5.25 4.51 -11.14
N MET A 156 -6.48 4.41 -10.65
CA MET A 156 -6.83 3.41 -9.65
C MET A 156 -6.63 1.99 -10.20
N ARG A 157 -6.08 1.09 -9.38
CA ARG A 157 -5.89 -0.32 -9.76
C ARG A 157 -7.16 -1.13 -9.47
N SER A 158 -7.85 -1.55 -10.52
CA SER A 158 -9.04 -2.41 -10.39
C SER A 158 -8.70 -3.74 -9.70
N ASP A 159 -9.64 -4.24 -8.90
CA ASP A 159 -9.61 -5.56 -8.24
C ASP A 159 -8.44 -5.80 -7.27
N ALA A 160 -7.75 -4.73 -6.85
CA ALA A 160 -6.59 -4.84 -5.96
C ALA A 160 -6.90 -4.56 -4.49
N ALA A 161 -8.01 -3.89 -4.19
CA ALA A 161 -8.44 -3.63 -2.82
C ALA A 161 -8.79 -4.94 -2.10
N GLY A 162 -8.33 -5.09 -0.85
CA GLY A 162 -8.74 -6.18 0.01
C GLY A 162 -10.24 -6.10 0.30
N ALA A 163 -10.95 -7.19 0.01
CA ALA A 163 -12.39 -7.24 0.17
C ALA A 163 -12.81 -7.24 1.64
N GLY A 164 -13.91 -6.56 1.96
CA GLY A 164 -14.50 -6.57 3.30
C GLY A 164 -15.83 -5.84 3.31
N ALA A 165 -16.55 -5.87 4.43
CA ALA A 165 -17.71 -4.98 4.64
C ALA A 165 -17.33 -3.52 4.32
N ARG A 166 -16.11 -3.14 4.70
CA ARG A 166 -15.36 -2.01 4.15
C ARG A 166 -14.16 -2.51 3.35
N ARG A 167 -14.01 -2.05 2.11
CA ARG A 167 -12.89 -2.46 1.24
C ARG A 167 -11.63 -1.67 1.59
N GLY A 168 -10.47 -2.28 1.40
CA GLY A 168 -9.20 -1.57 1.46
C GLY A 168 -9.02 -0.55 0.32
N GLY A 169 -7.90 0.14 0.33
CA GLY A 169 -7.48 0.98 -0.78
C GLY A 169 -7.13 0.16 -2.01
N SER A 170 -7.50 0.65 -3.20
CA SER A 170 -7.25 -0.04 -4.47
C SER A 170 -5.77 -0.10 -4.84
N GLY A 171 -4.97 0.87 -4.39
CA GLY A 171 -3.69 1.14 -5.00
C GLY A 171 -3.86 1.78 -6.38
N VAL A 172 -2.74 1.96 -7.07
CA VAL A 172 -2.66 2.64 -8.36
C VAL A 172 -1.84 1.85 -9.38
N ILE A 173 -2.17 2.07 -10.65
CA ILE A 173 -1.31 1.75 -11.79
C ILE A 173 -0.58 3.04 -12.14
N TYR A 174 0.74 2.97 -12.12
CA TYR A 174 1.64 4.08 -12.34
C TYR A 174 2.64 3.74 -13.45
N GLU A 175 2.71 4.58 -14.47
CA GLU A 175 3.66 4.47 -15.57
C GLU A 175 4.35 5.80 -15.84
N ALA A 176 5.68 5.81 -15.82
CA ALA A 176 6.47 6.99 -16.13
C ALA A 176 7.72 6.63 -16.93
N ASP A 177 7.97 7.38 -18.00
CA ASP A 177 9.21 7.35 -18.75
C ASP A 177 10.24 8.24 -18.09
N VAL A 178 11.41 7.68 -17.76
CA VAL A 178 12.61 8.46 -17.43
C VAL A 178 13.40 8.65 -18.72
N LEU A 179 13.56 9.90 -19.14
CA LEU A 179 13.93 10.29 -20.50
C LEU A 179 15.44 10.37 -20.72
N GLU A 180 16.24 10.26 -19.65
CA GLU A 180 17.70 10.38 -19.70
C GLU A 180 18.38 9.18 -19.04
N PRO A 181 19.60 8.82 -19.49
CA PRO A 181 20.43 7.85 -18.79
C PRO A 181 20.70 8.29 -17.36
N CYS A 182 20.39 7.44 -16.39
CA CYS A 182 20.48 7.78 -14.98
C CYS A 182 20.78 6.56 -14.10
N ILE A 183 21.03 6.81 -12.82
CA ILE A 183 21.20 5.80 -11.79
C ILE A 183 19.84 5.56 -11.13
N TRP A 184 19.37 4.33 -11.20
CA TRP A 184 18.16 3.85 -10.55
C TRP A 184 18.50 3.20 -9.22
N SER A 185 17.83 3.61 -8.15
CA SER A 185 17.82 2.95 -6.85
C SER A 185 16.45 2.33 -6.61
N PHE A 186 16.38 1.00 -6.74
CA PHE A 186 15.16 0.23 -6.54
C PHE A 186 14.92 -0.05 -5.05
N ARG A 187 13.70 0.21 -4.59
CA ARG A 187 13.23 -0.05 -3.22
C ARG A 187 11.76 -0.49 -3.27
N ALA A 188 11.53 -1.75 -3.60
CA ALA A 188 10.17 -2.25 -3.77
C ALA A 188 9.82 -3.32 -2.74
N GLU A 189 8.82 -3.00 -1.92
CA GLU A 189 8.27 -3.90 -0.92
C GLU A 189 6.80 -4.20 -1.20
N GLY A 190 6.29 -5.30 -0.64
CA GLY A 190 4.94 -5.77 -0.95
C GLY A 190 4.84 -6.42 -2.34
N LEU A 191 5.98 -6.63 -3.00
CA LEU A 191 6.13 -7.54 -4.14
C LEU A 191 6.10 -8.99 -3.62
N ASP A 192 5.37 -9.85 -4.33
CA ASP A 192 5.23 -11.31 -4.10
C ASP A 192 4.40 -11.75 -2.89
N THR A 193 4.14 -10.88 -1.92
CA THR A 193 3.34 -11.23 -0.73
C THR A 193 2.42 -10.07 -0.35
N PRO A 194 1.14 -10.34 -0.05
CA PRO A 194 0.22 -9.30 0.37
C PRO A 194 0.76 -8.53 1.58
N SER A 195 0.69 -7.20 1.50
CA SER A 195 1.13 -6.32 2.59
C SER A 195 -0.04 -5.66 3.31
N GLY A 196 -1.09 -5.29 2.58
CA GLY A 196 -2.34 -4.83 3.15
C GLY A 196 -3.17 -6.01 3.65
N TYR A 197 -3.01 -6.39 4.91
CA TYR A 197 -3.72 -7.54 5.47
C TYR A 197 -5.16 -7.23 5.86
N GLY A 198 -6.06 -8.17 5.66
CA GLY A 198 -7.43 -8.08 6.13
C GLY A 198 -7.55 -8.19 7.64
N ILE A 199 -8.61 -7.61 8.22
CA ILE A 199 -8.89 -7.69 9.65
C ILE A 199 -10.39 -7.89 9.89
N CYS A 200 -10.75 -8.49 11.03
CA CYS A 200 -12.15 -8.72 11.42
C CYS A 200 -13.00 -9.44 10.36
N GLY A 201 -12.41 -10.40 9.62
CA GLY A 201 -13.08 -11.12 8.53
C GLY A 201 -12.83 -10.55 7.13
N GLY A 202 -12.16 -9.40 7.03
CA GLY A 202 -11.69 -8.84 5.77
C GLY A 202 -10.58 -9.66 5.12
N ARG A 203 -10.35 -9.41 3.84
CA ARG A 203 -9.36 -10.08 2.99
C ARG A 203 -8.16 -9.18 2.74
N ASP A 204 -7.05 -9.81 2.42
CA ASP A 204 -5.82 -9.12 2.06
C ASP A 204 -5.97 -8.42 0.70
N GLY A 205 -5.30 -7.28 0.54
CA GLY A 205 -5.16 -6.60 -0.74
C GLY A 205 -4.17 -7.31 -1.67
N ALA A 206 -4.27 -7.03 -2.96
CA ALA A 206 -3.39 -7.62 -3.96
C ALA A 206 -1.92 -7.23 -3.75
N VAL A 207 -1.01 -8.10 -4.17
CA VAL A 207 0.43 -7.84 -4.17
C VAL A 207 0.80 -6.73 -5.15
N GLY A 208 1.90 -6.04 -4.86
CA GLY A 208 2.50 -5.10 -5.79
C GLY A 208 3.19 -5.83 -6.95
N LEU A 209 3.27 -5.18 -8.10
CA LEU A 209 4.04 -5.62 -9.26
C LEU A 209 4.85 -4.44 -9.79
N GLU A 210 6.08 -4.69 -10.22
CA GLU A 210 6.96 -3.67 -10.79
C GLU A 210 7.78 -4.29 -11.91
N TRP A 211 7.94 -3.55 -13.00
CA TRP A 211 8.87 -3.88 -14.07
C TRP A 211 9.42 -2.62 -14.72
N VAL A 212 10.61 -2.76 -15.30
CA VAL A 212 11.29 -1.69 -16.03
C VAL A 212 11.45 -2.12 -17.47
N ARG A 213 11.06 -1.22 -18.39
CA ARG A 213 11.19 -1.42 -19.83
C ARG A 213 12.16 -0.38 -20.41
N PRO A 214 13.40 -0.77 -20.75
CA PRO A 214 14.31 0.13 -21.46
C PRO A 214 13.70 0.60 -22.79
N HIS A 215 14.01 1.83 -23.19
CA HIS A 215 13.52 2.39 -24.46
C HIS A 215 14.27 1.81 -25.66
N ASP A 216 15.55 1.50 -25.50
CA ASP A 216 16.36 0.79 -26.49
C ASP A 216 16.68 -0.62 -25.99
N ALA A 217 15.88 -1.59 -26.45
CA ALA A 217 16.05 -2.99 -26.03
C ALA A 217 17.34 -3.64 -26.57
N VAL A 218 17.95 -3.07 -27.62
CA VAL A 218 19.19 -3.58 -28.21
C VAL A 218 20.38 -3.11 -27.39
N ALA A 219 20.40 -1.83 -27.02
CA ALA A 219 21.49 -1.24 -26.25
C ALA A 219 21.42 -1.56 -24.74
N ASP A 220 20.21 -1.51 -24.16
CA ASP A 220 20.00 -1.57 -22.70
C ASP A 220 19.33 -2.88 -22.23
N GLY A 221 18.99 -3.77 -23.17
CA GLY A 221 18.34 -5.06 -22.90
C GLY A 221 16.81 -4.98 -22.82
N GLY A 222 16.16 -6.15 -22.74
CA GLY A 222 14.70 -6.25 -22.68
C GLY A 222 14.08 -5.83 -21.35
N GLU A 223 12.74 -5.91 -21.29
CA GLU A 223 11.98 -5.69 -20.05
C GLU A 223 12.41 -6.66 -18.94
N PHE A 224 12.47 -6.17 -17.70
CA PHE A 224 12.85 -6.97 -16.55
C PHE A 224 12.12 -6.55 -15.27
N ILE A 225 12.00 -7.49 -14.33
CA ILE A 225 11.53 -7.22 -12.97
C ILE A 225 12.73 -6.73 -12.15
N PRO A 226 12.71 -5.51 -11.59
CA PRO A 226 13.81 -5.00 -10.79
C PRO A 226 13.95 -5.77 -9.48
N PRO A 227 15.16 -5.84 -8.90
CA PRO A 227 15.32 -6.40 -7.57
C PRO A 227 14.61 -5.53 -6.53
N LYS A 228 14.04 -6.13 -5.47
CA LYS A 228 13.45 -5.39 -4.33
C LYS A 228 14.39 -4.32 -3.78
N TYR A 229 15.70 -4.60 -3.82
CA TYR A 229 16.77 -3.65 -3.50
C TYR A 229 17.90 -3.76 -4.50
N GLY A 230 18.32 -2.62 -5.02
CA GLY A 230 19.50 -2.56 -5.87
C GLY A 230 19.76 -1.17 -6.40
N VAL A 231 20.94 -1.01 -7.01
CA VAL A 231 21.29 0.16 -7.80
C VAL A 231 21.70 -0.32 -9.18
N ARG A 232 21.20 0.32 -10.23
CA ARG A 232 21.61 0.06 -11.61
C ARG A 232 21.74 1.38 -12.37
N ARG A 233 22.70 1.47 -13.28
CA ARG A 233 22.72 2.53 -14.28
C ARG A 233 21.99 2.03 -15.50
N LEU A 234 21.02 2.79 -15.99
CA LEU A 234 20.21 2.45 -17.15
C LEU A 234 20.17 3.64 -18.12
N GLY A 235 19.99 3.36 -19.41
CA GLY A 235 19.53 4.36 -20.37
C GLY A 235 18.10 4.83 -20.08
N PRO A 236 17.50 5.62 -20.99
CA PRO A 236 16.09 5.99 -20.90
C PRO A 236 15.21 4.74 -20.80
N ALA A 237 14.28 4.73 -19.84
CA ALA A 237 13.48 3.56 -19.54
C ALA A 237 12.15 3.95 -18.91
N ARG A 238 11.15 3.09 -19.11
CA ARG A 238 9.84 3.18 -18.46
C ARG A 238 9.83 2.40 -17.16
N MET A 239 9.35 3.03 -16.09
CA MET A 239 8.92 2.34 -14.88
C MET A 239 7.43 2.05 -14.99
N ILE A 240 7.04 0.80 -14.75
CA ILE A 240 5.65 0.42 -14.56
C ILE A 240 5.49 -0.20 -13.17
N ALA A 241 4.52 0.31 -12.42
CA ALA A 241 4.25 -0.07 -11.05
C ALA A 241 2.75 -0.24 -10.82
N HIS A 242 2.35 -1.44 -10.37
CA HIS A 242 1.03 -1.70 -9.83
C HIS A 242 1.16 -1.80 -8.31
N THR A 243 0.74 -0.77 -7.57
CA THR A 243 1.00 -0.72 -6.13
C THR A 243 0.18 -1.76 -5.38
N PRO A 244 0.66 -2.25 -4.22
CA PRO A 244 -0.12 -3.15 -3.37
C PRO A 244 -1.45 -2.52 -2.95
N GLY A 245 -2.47 -3.37 -2.82
CA GLY A 245 -3.76 -2.99 -2.24
C GLY A 245 -3.72 -2.94 -0.71
N GLY A 246 -4.67 -2.21 -0.14
CA GLY A 246 -4.90 -2.15 1.31
C GLY A 246 -5.81 -3.30 1.74
N GLY A 247 -5.73 -3.71 3.00
CA GLY A 247 -6.59 -4.77 3.52
C GLY A 247 -8.04 -4.32 3.74
N GLY A 248 -8.97 -5.27 3.63
CA GLY A 248 -10.38 -5.06 3.96
C GLY A 248 -10.69 -5.21 5.45
N TRP A 249 -11.83 -4.67 5.87
CA TRP A 249 -12.36 -4.81 7.23
C TRP A 249 -13.75 -5.43 7.19
N GLY A 250 -14.03 -6.42 8.04
CA GLY A 250 -15.33 -7.10 8.10
C GLY A 250 -15.52 -8.16 7.03
N ASP A 251 -16.52 -9.05 7.17
CA ASP A 251 -16.86 -10.04 6.15
C ASP A 251 -17.31 -9.34 4.85
N PRO A 252 -16.70 -9.62 3.68
CA PRO A 252 -17.16 -9.11 2.39
C PRO A 252 -18.65 -9.34 2.11
N LEU A 253 -19.24 -10.43 2.62
CA LEU A 253 -20.65 -10.74 2.42
C LEU A 253 -21.59 -9.80 3.19
N ASP A 254 -21.06 -8.99 4.11
CA ASP A 254 -21.79 -7.95 4.84
C ASP A 254 -21.72 -6.58 4.15
N ARG A 255 -20.92 -6.42 3.09
CA ARG A 255 -20.88 -5.15 2.32
C ARG A 255 -22.24 -4.87 1.69
N ASP A 256 -22.69 -3.62 1.74
CA ASP A 256 -23.89 -3.18 1.02
C ASP A 256 -23.71 -3.42 -0.50
N PRO A 257 -24.60 -4.21 -1.15
CA PRO A 257 -24.52 -4.43 -2.59
C PRO A 257 -24.53 -3.14 -3.44
N GLN A 258 -25.15 -2.06 -2.96
CA GLN A 258 -25.14 -0.77 -3.66
C GLN A 258 -23.75 -0.12 -3.66
N LEU A 259 -22.97 -0.31 -2.58
CA LEU A 259 -21.58 0.14 -2.54
C LEU A 259 -20.71 -0.69 -3.50
N VAL A 260 -21.00 -1.98 -3.64
CA VAL A 260 -20.32 -2.84 -4.62
C VAL A 260 -20.63 -2.40 -6.04
N LEU A 261 -21.90 -2.11 -6.37
CA LEU A 261 -22.27 -1.54 -7.67
C LEU A 261 -21.56 -0.21 -7.94
N ARG A 262 -21.46 0.67 -6.94
CA ARG A 262 -20.69 1.92 -7.06
C ARG A 262 -19.22 1.64 -7.39
N ASP A 263 -18.57 0.74 -6.64
CA ASP A 263 -17.17 0.38 -6.90
C ASP A 263 -16.97 -0.19 -8.32
N VAL A 264 -17.96 -0.92 -8.86
CA VAL A 264 -17.93 -1.41 -10.25
C VAL A 264 -18.06 -0.28 -11.26
N ARG A 265 -19.01 0.64 -11.04
CA ARG A 265 -19.21 1.81 -11.91
C ARG A 265 -18.01 2.75 -11.91
N ASP A 266 -17.31 2.86 -10.79
CA ASP A 266 -16.10 3.68 -10.63
C ASP A 266 -14.84 2.97 -11.16
N GLY A 267 -14.95 1.73 -11.65
CA GLY A 267 -13.84 0.93 -12.18
C GLY A 267 -12.85 0.43 -11.10
N VAL A 268 -13.18 0.60 -9.82
CA VAL A 268 -12.38 0.08 -8.70
C VAL A 268 -12.51 -1.44 -8.61
N LEU A 269 -13.67 -1.96 -9.02
CA LEU A 269 -13.99 -3.38 -9.00
C LEU A 269 -14.51 -3.81 -10.38
N SER A 270 -14.19 -5.02 -10.82
CA SER A 270 -14.82 -5.64 -11.99
C SER A 270 -16.13 -6.33 -11.61
N VAL A 271 -17.01 -6.55 -12.59
CA VAL A 271 -18.24 -7.36 -12.41
C VAL A 271 -17.90 -8.75 -11.88
N GLN A 272 -16.79 -9.34 -12.36
CA GLN A 272 -16.33 -10.65 -11.92
C GLN A 272 -15.88 -10.62 -10.46
N ALA A 273 -15.17 -9.58 -10.03
CA ALA A 273 -14.76 -9.42 -8.64
C ALA A 273 -15.94 -9.09 -7.71
N ALA A 274 -16.98 -8.37 -8.18
CA ALA A 274 -18.22 -8.17 -7.43
C ALA A 274 -18.88 -9.50 -7.05
N LEU A 275 -18.97 -10.42 -8.01
CA LEU A 275 -19.47 -11.77 -7.75
C LEU A 275 -18.48 -12.57 -6.89
N ARG A 276 -17.21 -12.63 -7.29
CA ARG A 276 -16.18 -13.46 -6.65
C ARG A 276 -15.94 -13.07 -5.19
N ASP A 277 -15.86 -11.79 -4.86
CA ASP A 277 -15.40 -11.35 -3.55
C ASP A 277 -16.57 -11.00 -2.62
N TYR A 278 -17.68 -10.48 -3.15
CA TYR A 278 -18.82 -9.97 -2.36
C TYR A 278 -20.13 -10.75 -2.56
N ALA A 279 -20.13 -11.73 -3.47
CA ALA A 279 -21.32 -12.47 -3.90
C ALA A 279 -22.47 -11.56 -4.37
N VAL A 280 -22.11 -10.44 -5.00
CA VAL A 280 -23.07 -9.50 -5.58
C VAL A 280 -23.20 -9.81 -7.06
N VAL A 281 -24.44 -10.05 -7.48
CA VAL A 281 -24.81 -10.26 -8.88
C VAL A 281 -25.36 -8.95 -9.41
N LEU A 282 -24.78 -8.46 -10.50
CA LEU A 282 -25.29 -7.29 -11.19
C LEU A 282 -26.32 -7.70 -12.26
N GLY A 283 -27.28 -6.83 -12.53
CA GLY A 283 -28.21 -6.99 -13.64
C GLY A 283 -27.48 -6.96 -14.98
N GLY A 284 -28.12 -7.42 -16.05
CA GLY A 284 -27.49 -7.52 -17.38
C GLY A 284 -27.06 -6.19 -18.01
N ASP A 285 -27.35 -5.06 -17.37
CA ASP A 285 -26.91 -3.72 -17.77
C ASP A 285 -25.68 -3.21 -16.97
N ASP A 286 -25.18 -3.99 -16.01
CA ASP A 286 -24.12 -3.65 -15.05
C ASP A 286 -24.37 -2.34 -14.29
N ARG A 287 -25.63 -1.89 -14.23
CA ARG A 287 -26.05 -0.62 -13.61
C ARG A 287 -27.03 -0.80 -12.48
N SER A 288 -27.43 -2.04 -12.22
CA SER A 288 -28.36 -2.42 -11.18
C SER A 288 -27.85 -3.66 -10.43
N VAL A 289 -28.27 -3.82 -9.18
CA VAL A 289 -28.03 -5.04 -8.41
C VAL A 289 -29.20 -5.99 -8.62
N ASP A 290 -28.93 -7.24 -9.00
CA ASP A 290 -29.93 -8.30 -8.91
C ASP A 290 -30.03 -8.74 -7.44
N VAL A 291 -31.02 -8.21 -6.74
CA VAL A 291 -31.24 -8.44 -5.31
C VAL A 291 -31.52 -9.92 -5.01
N ALA A 292 -32.30 -10.58 -5.86
CA ALA A 292 -32.69 -11.97 -5.66
C ALA A 292 -31.48 -12.90 -5.85
N ALA A 293 -30.74 -12.73 -6.94
CA ALA A 293 -29.54 -13.52 -7.23
C ALA A 293 -28.42 -13.24 -6.23
N THR A 294 -28.21 -11.98 -5.82
CA THR A 294 -27.27 -11.62 -4.75
C THR A 294 -27.63 -12.30 -3.42
N GLY A 295 -28.91 -12.28 -3.05
CA GLY A 295 -29.39 -12.96 -1.84
C GLY A 295 -29.16 -14.47 -1.88
N ALA A 296 -29.40 -15.11 -3.03
CA ALA A 296 -29.13 -16.53 -3.23
C ALA A 296 -27.63 -16.86 -3.16
N ALA A 297 -26.78 -16.08 -3.84
CA ALA A 297 -25.33 -16.27 -3.84
C ALA A 297 -24.72 -16.11 -2.45
N ARG A 298 -25.17 -15.11 -1.66
CA ARG A 298 -24.73 -14.91 -0.27
C ARG A 298 -25.16 -16.05 0.66
N ARG A 299 -26.40 -16.54 0.55
CA ARG A 299 -26.86 -17.71 1.34
C ARG A 299 -26.01 -18.94 1.03
N ALA A 300 -25.83 -19.26 -0.25
CA ALA A 300 -25.03 -20.42 -0.67
C ALA A 300 -23.60 -20.37 -0.11
N ARG A 301 -22.94 -19.20 -0.08
CA ARG A 301 -21.60 -19.07 0.51
C ARG A 301 -21.56 -19.22 2.02
N ARG A 302 -22.57 -18.70 2.72
CA ARG A 302 -22.66 -18.82 4.19
C ARG A 302 -22.91 -20.25 4.61
N ASP A 303 -23.71 -21.00 3.85
CA ASP A 303 -24.00 -22.40 4.12
C ASP A 303 -22.73 -23.27 4.00
N VAL A 304 -21.90 -23.02 2.97
CA VAL A 304 -20.59 -23.69 2.83
C VAL A 304 -19.67 -23.37 4.02
N ALA A 305 -19.58 -22.10 4.42
CA ALA A 305 -18.75 -21.67 5.56
C ALA A 305 -19.29 -22.12 6.93
N GLY A 306 -20.55 -22.55 7.01
CA GLY A 306 -21.18 -23.11 8.20
C GLY A 306 -21.00 -24.62 8.33
N GLY A 307 -20.90 -25.34 7.21
CA GLY A 307 -20.68 -26.80 7.19
C GLY A 307 -19.24 -27.26 7.44
N GLU A 308 -18.26 -26.35 7.37
CA GLU A 308 -16.84 -26.62 7.66
C GLU A 308 -16.44 -26.35 9.14
N ARG A 309 -17.41 -26.01 10.01
CA ARG A 309 -17.19 -25.77 11.45
C ARG A 309 -17.67 -26.90 12.34
#